data_AF-A0A410MD18-F1
#
_entry.id   AF-A0A410MD18-F1
#
_cell.length_a   1.000
_cell.length_b   1.000
_cell.length_c   1.000
_cell.angle_alpha   90.00
_cell.angle_beta   90.00
_cell.angle_gamma   90.00
#
_symmetry.space_group_name_H-M   'P 1'
#
loop_
_entity.id
_entity.type
_entity.pdbx_description
1 polymer ?
#
loop_
_entity_poly.entity_id
_entity_poly.type
_entity_poly.pdbx_seq_one_letter_code
_entity_poly.pdbx_strand_id
1 'polypeptide(L)'
;MKSFPLFLSLIFMIASWAMGSYFLSVIYTPTIIVPLFNEFIWMRDYQGMLGLTTFLSLLTVPLITYMFKQRNRITKRRMWYSIVFTTHIFWLGTIAIQLKTVAFNLGICH
;
A
#
# COMPACT_ATOMS: atom_id res chain seq x y z
N MET A 1 -16.86 10.11 -16.72
CA MET A 1 -16.49 9.30 -15.54
C MET A 1 -15.00 8.90 -15.53
N LYS A 2 -14.05 9.80 -15.86
CA LYS A 2 -12.60 9.49 -15.79
C LYS A 2 -11.97 9.74 -14.42
N SER A 3 -12.68 10.43 -13.54
CA SER A 3 -12.24 10.82 -12.18
C SER A 3 -12.43 9.70 -11.16
N PHE A 4 -13.53 8.95 -11.24
CA PHE A 4 -13.83 7.83 -10.34
C PHE A 4 -12.68 6.82 -10.17
N PRO A 5 -12.05 6.30 -11.24
CA PRO A 5 -10.93 5.39 -11.07
C PRO A 5 -9.71 6.02 -10.38
N LEU A 6 -9.46 7.32 -10.58
CA LEU A 6 -8.34 7.99 -9.92
C LEU A 6 -8.60 8.17 -8.41
N PHE A 7 -9.86 8.42 -8.02
CA PHE A 7 -10.26 8.41 -6.62
C PHE A 7 -10.11 7.03 -5.98
N LEU A 8 -10.45 5.97 -6.70
CA LEU A 8 -10.28 4.61 -6.20
C LEU A 8 -8.80 4.29 -5.93
N SER A 9 -7.86 4.70 -6.80
CA SER A 9 -6.43 4.55 -6.52
C SER A 9 -5.95 5.33 -5.29
N LEU A 10 -6.51 6.51 -5.03
CA LEU A 10 -6.19 7.28 -3.83
C LEU A 10 -6.70 6.57 -2.57
N ILE A 11 -7.89 5.97 -2.62
CA ILE A 11 -8.45 5.21 -1.50
C ILE A 11 -7.55 4.01 -1.17
N PHE A 12 -7.07 3.26 -2.18
CA PHE A 12 -6.15 2.14 -1.94
C PHE A 12 -4.82 2.59 -1.33
N MET A 13 -4.28 3.71 -1.80
CA MET A 13 -3.06 4.28 -1.23
C MET A 13 -3.26 4.67 0.24
N ILE A 14 -4.35 5.37 0.56
CA ILE A 14 -4.69 5.76 1.94
C ILE A 14 -4.88 4.52 2.82
N ALA A 15 -5.59 3.49 2.33
CA ALA A 15 -5.78 2.25 3.06
C ALA A 15 -4.44 1.55 3.38
N SER A 16 -3.53 1.49 2.41
CA SER A 16 -2.19 0.91 2.62
C SER A 16 -1.36 1.70 3.64
N TRP A 17 -1.43 3.03 3.60
CA TRP A 17 -0.77 3.90 4.59
C TRP A 17 -1.36 3.76 5.99
N ALA A 18 -2.70 3.75 6.10
CA ALA A 18 -3.40 3.57 7.37
C ALA A 18 -3.02 2.23 8.01
N MET A 19 -2.99 1.16 7.19
CA MET A 19 -2.59 -0.16 7.63
C MET A 19 -1.13 -0.17 8.11
N GLY A 20 -0.18 0.31 7.30
CA GLY A 20 1.23 0.36 7.69
C GLY A 20 1.47 1.19 8.96
N SER A 21 0.79 2.33 9.10
CA SER A 21 0.92 3.21 10.27
C SER A 21 0.33 2.59 11.54
N TYR A 22 -0.79 1.88 11.43
CA TYR A 22 -1.41 1.14 12.54
C TYR A 22 -0.47 0.06 13.07
N PHE A 23 0.17 -0.72 12.20
CA PHE A 23 1.09 -1.76 12.66
C PHE A 23 2.38 -1.18 13.27
N LEU A 24 2.87 -0.03 12.81
CA LEU A 24 3.95 0.66 13.53
C LEU A 24 3.52 1.12 14.93
N SER A 25 2.33 1.71 15.07
CA SER A 25 1.92 2.23 16.38
C SER A 25 1.80 1.11 17.42
N VAL A 26 1.37 -0.08 17.00
CA VAL A 26 1.33 -1.29 17.85
C VAL A 26 2.73 -1.76 18.29
N ILE A 27 3.76 -1.58 17.46
CA ILE A 27 5.15 -1.94 17.79
C ILE A 27 5.79 -0.93 18.75
N TYR A 28 5.47 0.36 18.58
CA TYR A 28 6.04 1.45 19.40
C TYR A 28 5.24 1.72 20.68
N THR A 29 4.04 1.16 20.85
CA THR A 29 3.40 1.10 22.16
C THR A 29 4.25 0.23 23.08
N PRO A 30 4.69 0.73 24.25
CA PRO A 30 5.53 -0.02 25.17
C PRO A 30 4.67 -1.04 25.90
N THR A 31 4.35 -2.14 25.24
CA THR A 31 3.96 -3.36 25.94
C THR A 31 5.22 -3.95 26.55
N ILE A 32 5.14 -4.40 27.80
CA ILE A 32 6.22 -5.11 28.48
C ILE A 32 6.37 -6.45 27.73
N ILE A 33 7.17 -6.44 26.66
CA ILE A 33 7.52 -7.64 25.90
C ILE A 33 8.73 -8.24 26.60
N VAL A 34 8.52 -9.38 27.25
CA VAL A 34 9.62 -10.22 27.75
C VAL A 34 10.44 -10.63 26.53
N PRO A 35 11.73 -10.25 26.44
CA PRO A 35 12.52 -10.53 25.24
C PRO A 35 12.82 -12.03 25.17
N LEU A 36 12.09 -12.77 24.35
CA LEU A 36 12.57 -14.07 23.89
C LEU A 36 13.68 -13.83 22.88
N PHE A 37 14.82 -14.52 23.06
CA PHE A 37 16.06 -14.35 22.29
C PHE A 37 15.93 -14.58 20.76
N ASN A 38 14.73 -14.90 20.24
CA ASN A 38 14.46 -15.22 18.84
C ASN A 38 13.46 -14.26 18.14
N GLU A 39 13.06 -13.14 18.76
CA GLU A 39 11.87 -12.35 18.36
C GLU A 39 12.14 -11.07 17.53
N PHE A 40 13.31 -10.91 16.92
CA PHE A 40 13.57 -9.77 16.00
C PHE A 40 12.93 -9.90 14.60
N ILE A 41 12.12 -10.93 14.36
CA ILE A 41 11.49 -11.19 13.06
C ILE A 41 10.42 -10.14 12.75
N TRP A 42 9.63 -9.76 13.75
CA TRP A 42 8.45 -8.90 13.61
C TRP A 42 8.79 -7.48 13.16
N MET A 43 9.77 -6.84 13.79
CA MET A 43 10.08 -5.43 13.54
C MET A 43 10.60 -5.18 12.12
N ARG A 44 11.31 -6.17 11.53
CA ARG A 44 11.82 -6.10 10.16
C ARG A 44 10.71 -6.16 9.10
N ASP A 45 9.73 -7.03 9.30
CA ASP A 45 8.68 -7.27 8.31
C ASP A 45 7.72 -6.08 8.19
N TYR A 46 7.36 -5.45 9.32
CA TYR A 46 6.50 -4.25 9.31
C TYR A 46 7.19 -3.00 8.77
N GLN A 47 8.50 -2.83 9.02
CA GLN A 47 9.29 -1.78 8.38
C GLN A 47 9.38 -2.00 6.86
N GLY A 48 9.51 -3.26 6.42
CA GLY A 48 9.45 -3.63 5.00
C GLY A 48 8.11 -3.29 4.34
N MET A 49 6.99 -3.52 5.03
CA MET A 49 5.66 -3.14 4.53
C MET A 49 5.52 -1.65 4.28
N LEU A 50 6.03 -0.80 5.18
CA LEU A 50 5.99 0.65 5.01
C LEU A 50 6.99 1.16 3.98
N GLY A 51 8.17 0.56 3.91
CA GLY A 51 9.12 0.83 2.83
C GLY A 51 8.50 0.57 1.47
N LEU A 52 7.79 -0.55 1.31
CA LEU A 52 7.08 -0.90 0.08
C LEU A 52 5.96 0.10 -0.26
N THR A 53 5.10 0.45 0.70
CA THR A 53 4.05 1.47 0.50
C THR A 53 4.63 2.84 0.16
N THR A 54 5.72 3.24 0.83
CA THR A 54 6.38 4.52 0.59
C THR A 54 6.97 4.58 -0.81
N PHE A 55 7.72 3.54 -1.20
CA PHE A 55 8.30 3.42 -2.54
C PHE A 55 7.24 3.46 -3.64
N LEU A 56 6.17 2.69 -3.50
CA LEU A 56 5.06 2.69 -4.46
C LEU A 56 4.31 4.02 -4.48
N SER A 57 4.15 4.69 -3.33
CA SER A 57 3.54 6.03 -3.28
C SER A 57 4.38 7.05 -4.04
N LEU A 58 5.71 7.03 -3.88
CA LEU A 58 6.62 7.92 -4.61
C LEU A 58 6.54 7.74 -6.13
N LEU A 59 6.28 6.51 -6.61
CA LEU A 59 6.09 6.24 -8.04
C LEU A 59 4.68 6.59 -8.53
N THR A 60 3.65 6.25 -7.75
CA THR A 60 2.25 6.36 -8.17
C THR A 60 1.67 7.75 -7.99
N VAL A 61 2.10 8.53 -6.99
CA VAL A 61 1.59 9.90 -6.76
C VAL A 61 1.90 10.82 -7.94
N PRO A 62 3.16 10.96 -8.43
CA PRO A 62 3.44 11.80 -9.59
C PRO A 62 2.68 11.34 -10.83
N LEU A 63 2.56 10.03 -11.03
CA LEU A 63 1.81 9.43 -12.13
C LEU A 63 0.33 9.80 -12.06
N ILE A 64 -0.32 9.61 -10.91
CA ILE A 64 -1.73 9.95 -10.67
C ILE A 64 -1.96 11.46 -10.84
N THR A 65 -1.07 12.31 -10.32
CA THR A 65 -1.17 13.77 -10.47
C THR A 65 -1.05 14.20 -11.94
N TYR A 66 -0.09 13.64 -12.68
CA TYR A 66 0.05 13.87 -14.12
C TYR A 66 -1.20 13.42 -14.88
N MET A 67 -1.71 12.24 -14.55
CA MET A 67 -2.94 11.67 -15.09
C MET A 67 -4.15 12.59 -14.83
N PHE A 68 -4.30 13.12 -13.62
CA PHE A 68 -5.35 14.10 -13.29
C PHE A 68 -5.27 15.35 -14.17
N LYS A 69 -4.06 15.89 -14.38
CA LYS A 69 -3.82 17.07 -15.22
C LYS A 69 -4.14 16.81 -16.70
N GLN A 70 -3.80 15.62 -17.21
CA GLN A 70 -3.97 15.26 -18.62
C GLN A 70 -5.30 14.57 -18.96
N ARG A 71 -6.20 14.37 -17.98
CA ARG A 71 -7.44 13.58 -18.13
C ARG A 71 -8.33 13.97 -19.33
N ASN A 72 -8.34 15.27 -19.68
CA ASN A 72 -9.14 15.82 -20.78
C ASN A 72 -8.43 15.80 -22.13
N ARG A 73 -7.09 15.69 -22.16
CA ARG A 73 -6.28 15.68 -23.40
C ARG A 73 -6.03 14.28 -23.95
N ILE A 74 -6.18 13.24 -23.12
CA ILE A 74 -6.02 11.85 -23.56
C ILE A 74 -7.25 11.41 -24.35
N THR A 75 -7.08 11.34 -25.67
CA THR A 75 -8.07 10.92 -26.67
C THR A 75 -8.26 9.40 -26.72
N LYS A 76 -7.19 8.62 -26.53
CA LYS A 76 -7.23 7.14 -26.56
C LYS A 76 -7.78 6.57 -25.24
N ARG A 77 -9.09 6.32 -25.19
CA ARG A 77 -9.77 5.72 -24.01
C ARG A 77 -9.15 4.40 -23.55
N ARG A 78 -8.77 3.51 -24.48
CA ARG A 78 -8.17 2.19 -24.16
C ARG A 78 -6.88 2.30 -23.37
N MET A 79 -6.00 3.23 -23.76
CA MET A 79 -4.71 3.45 -23.08
C MET A 79 -4.92 3.98 -21.65
N TRP A 80 -5.88 4.88 -21.48
CA TRP A 80 -6.24 5.43 -20.18
C TRP A 80 -6.71 4.35 -19.19
N TYR A 81 -7.66 3.52 -19.62
CA TYR A 81 -8.16 2.44 -18.78
C TYR A 81 -7.10 1.38 -18.48
N SER A 82 -6.20 1.10 -19.42
CA SER A 82 -5.08 0.16 -19.20
C SER A 82 -4.15 0.64 -18.09
N ILE A 83 -3.72 1.91 -18.12
CA ILE A 83 -2.81 2.49 -17.10
C ILE A 83 -3.49 2.53 -15.73
N VAL A 84 -4.77 2.93 -15.69
CA VAL A 84 -5.56 2.90 -14.46
C VAL A 84 -5.62 1.48 -13.90
N PHE A 85 -5.98 0.52 -14.74
CA PHE A 85 -6.18 -0.87 -14.34
C PHE A 85 -4.89 -1.50 -13.79
N THR A 86 -3.75 -1.30 -14.45
CA THR A 86 -2.46 -1.78 -13.94
C THR A 86 -2.13 -1.14 -12.60
N THR A 87 -2.37 0.16 -12.44
CA THR A 87 -2.15 0.87 -11.16
C THR A 87 -3.00 0.28 -10.03
N HIS A 88 -4.25 -0.11 -10.32
CA HIS A 88 -5.13 -0.76 -9.33
C HIS A 88 -4.66 -2.16 -8.96
N ILE A 89 -4.21 -2.95 -9.94
CA ILE A 89 -3.62 -4.27 -9.68
C ILE A 89 -2.39 -4.16 -8.79
N PHE A 90 -1.51 -3.20 -9.05
CA PHE A 90 -0.34 -2.96 -8.21
C PHE A 90 -0.74 -2.68 -6.76
N TRP A 91 -1.69 -1.75 -6.55
CA TRP A 91 -2.16 -1.42 -5.21
C TRP A 91 -2.86 -2.59 -4.50
N LEU A 92 -3.70 -3.35 -5.20
CA LEU A 92 -4.32 -4.55 -4.65
C LEU A 92 -3.28 -5.60 -4.26
N GLY A 93 -2.25 -5.79 -5.09
CA GLY A 93 -1.13 -6.68 -4.79
C GLY A 93 -0.37 -6.25 -3.54
N THR A 94 -0.09 -4.95 -3.39
CA THR A 94 0.57 -4.39 -2.20
C THR A 94 -0.26 -4.64 -0.94
N ILE A 95 -1.55 -4.34 -0.98
CA ILE A 95 -2.46 -4.58 0.16
C ILE A 95 -2.54 -6.07 0.48
N ALA A 96 -2.60 -6.95 -0.52
CA ALA A 96 -2.61 -8.40 -0.31
C ALA A 96 -1.31 -8.91 0.34
N ILE A 97 -0.15 -8.41 -0.10
CA ILE A 97 1.15 -8.72 0.53
C ILE A 97 1.15 -8.23 1.98
N GLN A 98 0.70 -7.00 2.22
CA GLN A 98 0.59 -6.46 3.57
C GLN A 98 -0.32 -7.29 4.48
N LEU A 99 -1.49 -7.69 3.98
CA LEU A 99 -2.42 -8.56 4.71
C LEU A 99 -1.82 -9.93 4.98
N LYS A 100 -1.09 -10.50 4.02
CA LYS A 100 -0.40 -11.78 4.21
C LYS A 100 0.68 -11.66 5.28
N THR A 101 1.52 -10.63 5.23
CA THR A 101 2.56 -10.39 6.25
C THR A 101 1.93 -10.20 7.63
N VAL A 102 0.81 -9.48 7.72
CA VAL A 102 0.06 -9.34 8.97
C VAL A 102 -0.53 -10.66 9.44
N ALA A 103 -1.15 -11.45 8.56
CA ALA A 103 -1.73 -12.73 8.92
C ALA A 103 -0.68 -13.76 9.34
N PHE A 104 0.49 -13.75 8.70
CA PHE A 104 1.65 -14.57 9.08
C PHE A 104 2.17 -14.18 10.45
N ASN A 105 2.35 -12.88 10.68
CA ASN A 105 2.73 -12.37 12.00
C ASN A 105 1.66 -12.74 13.05
N LEU A 106 0.37 -12.50 12.82
CA LEU A 106 -0.69 -12.88 13.78
C LEU A 106 -0.85 -14.41 13.99
N GLY A 107 -0.05 -15.26 13.33
CA GLY A 107 -0.12 -16.72 13.46
C GLY A 107 -1.38 -17.35 12.84
N ILE A 108 -2.11 -16.58 12.02
CA ILE A 108 -3.36 -17.01 11.37
C ILE A 108 -3.06 -17.82 10.10
N CYS A 109 -1.93 -17.57 9.45
CA CYS A 109 -1.52 -18.26 8.23
C CYS A 109 -0.06 -18.70 8.34
N HIS A 110 0.20 -20.01 8.21
CA HIS A 110 1.53 -20.60 8.18
C HIS A 110 1.99 -20.90 6.75
#